data_AF-A0A4Y2QL94-F1
#
_entry.id   AF-A0A4Y2QL94-F1
#
_cell.length_a   1.000
_cell.length_b   1.000
_cell.length_c   1.000
_cell.angle_alpha   90.00
_cell.angle_beta   90.00
_cell.angle_gamma   90.00
#
_symmetry.space_group_name_H-M   'P 1'
#
loop_
_entity.id
_entity.type
_entity.pdbx_description
1 polymer ?
#
loop_
_entity_poly.entity_id
_entity_poly.type
_entity_poly.pdbx_seq_one_letter_code
_entity_poly.pdbx_strand_id
1 'polypeptide(L)'
;MSLFKACDWWSTTCGADEEFDKGCLAVANIDNNSDNLDKIITGSHSGVLRIYKPLPIKQEDGTYSSFRPDDLLLETQLKNPIIHLGVGVLSSFQSLASASDDNTENENIGFKGKRVAPEWTYILADSAMDIIMVDDKTSPTVAILGEKFVTGLNSHGSIKFSKKLSFMPRCFTCYREEHHGFLIILVVTANQTLLIYHETQLKWAVQLMFPPICITRASFTDIRGILTLLSEEGSLACCYLGTQPSLFVSPLSEPQEIDFKVAEQEMERLKKVIKSSNQ
;
A
#
# COMPACT_ATOMS: atom_id res chain seq x y z
N MET A 1 16.82 9.91 -5.76
CA MET A 1 15.74 9.92 -6.75
C MET A 1 15.60 8.51 -7.29
N SER A 2 14.42 7.88 -7.16
CA SER A 2 14.22 6.56 -7.74
C SER A 2 14.20 6.65 -9.26
N LEU A 3 14.90 5.71 -9.92
CA LEU A 3 14.90 5.58 -11.37
C LEU A 3 13.59 4.97 -11.88
N PHE A 4 12.80 4.33 -11.02
CA PHE A 4 11.58 3.64 -11.39
C PHE A 4 10.35 4.32 -10.77
N LYS A 5 9.28 4.39 -11.56
CA LYS A 5 7.98 4.92 -11.15
C LYS A 5 6.95 3.80 -11.06
N ALA A 6 6.03 3.94 -10.11
CA ALA A 6 4.83 3.11 -10.07
C ALA A 6 3.91 3.61 -11.19
N CYS A 7 3.52 2.71 -12.09
CA CYS A 7 2.63 3.04 -13.17
C CYS A 7 1.19 2.87 -12.70
N ASP A 8 0.39 3.92 -12.79
CA ASP A 8 -1.02 3.87 -12.42
C ASP A 8 -1.79 2.98 -13.39
N TRP A 9 -2.64 2.12 -12.83
CA TRP A 9 -3.49 1.20 -13.57
C TRP A 9 -4.97 1.53 -13.37
N TRP A 10 -5.33 1.97 -12.17
CA TRP A 10 -6.68 2.42 -11.84
C TRP A 10 -6.63 3.21 -10.54
N SER A 11 -7.35 4.33 -10.45
CA SER A 11 -7.37 5.14 -9.23
C SER A 11 -8.71 5.84 -9.03
N THR A 12 -9.03 6.10 -7.76
CA THR A 12 -10.22 6.80 -7.29
C THR A 12 -9.99 7.44 -5.92
N THR A 13 -10.96 8.23 -5.44
CA THR A 13 -10.97 8.78 -4.09
C THR A 13 -12.22 8.28 -3.36
N CYS A 14 -12.03 7.67 -2.19
CA CYS A 14 -13.10 7.13 -1.36
C CYS A 14 -13.81 8.26 -0.60
N GLY A 15 -14.92 8.75 -1.16
CA GLY A 15 -15.75 9.76 -0.52
C GLY A 15 -15.07 11.11 -0.32
N ALA A 16 -15.65 11.94 0.55
CA ALA A 16 -15.11 13.24 0.92
C ALA A 16 -15.01 13.30 2.45
N ASP A 17 -13.86 13.76 2.95
CA ASP A 17 -13.56 13.90 4.39
C ASP A 17 -13.77 12.59 5.19
N GLU A 18 -13.36 11.46 4.61
CA GLU A 18 -13.35 10.15 5.27
C GLU A 18 -11.94 9.79 5.75
N GLU A 19 -11.85 9.05 6.86
CA GLU A 19 -10.60 8.58 7.44
C GLU A 19 -10.47 7.06 7.33
N PHE A 20 -9.23 6.60 7.08
CA PHE A 20 -8.89 5.19 6.89
C PHE A 20 -7.61 4.83 7.65
N ASP A 21 -7.53 3.59 8.12
CA ASP A 21 -6.34 2.99 8.75
C ASP A 21 -5.97 1.66 8.06
N LYS A 22 -4.92 0.98 8.54
CA LYS A 22 -4.38 -0.25 7.94
C LYS A 22 -5.40 -1.37 7.75
N GLY A 23 -6.42 -1.44 8.60
CA GLY A 23 -7.49 -2.45 8.54
C GLY A 23 -8.59 -2.13 7.52
N CYS A 24 -8.54 -0.96 6.88
CA CYS A 24 -9.64 -0.44 6.07
C CYS A 24 -9.59 -0.87 4.60
N LEU A 25 -8.62 -1.70 4.22
CA LEU A 25 -8.48 -2.25 2.87
C LEU A 25 -8.42 -3.77 2.93
N ALA A 26 -9.30 -4.43 2.17
CA ALA A 26 -9.21 -5.85 1.89
C ALA A 26 -9.35 -6.10 0.39
N VAL A 27 -8.69 -7.15 -0.09
CA VAL A 27 -8.72 -7.56 -1.49
C VAL A 27 -8.95 -9.06 -1.51
N ALA A 28 -10.02 -9.49 -2.16
CA ALA A 28 -10.37 -10.90 -2.30
C ALA A 28 -11.49 -11.10 -3.33
N ASN A 29 -11.66 -12.34 -3.80
CA ASN A 29 -12.82 -12.81 -4.55
C ASN A 29 -14.07 -12.96 -3.65
N ILE A 30 -14.62 -11.85 -3.15
CA ILE A 30 -15.71 -11.83 -2.16
C ILE A 30 -17.05 -12.35 -2.70
N ASP A 31 -17.28 -12.25 -4.01
CA ASP A 31 -18.49 -12.73 -4.70
C ASP A 31 -18.40 -14.23 -5.05
N ASN A 32 -17.28 -14.90 -4.76
CA ASN A 32 -17.01 -16.31 -5.08
C ASN A 32 -17.20 -16.61 -6.58
N ASN A 33 -16.92 -15.64 -7.44
CA ASN A 33 -17.08 -15.81 -8.87
C ASN A 33 -16.02 -16.80 -9.41
N SER A 34 -16.40 -17.59 -10.41
CA SER A 34 -15.53 -18.57 -11.07
C SER A 34 -14.32 -17.96 -11.78
N ASP A 35 -14.35 -16.64 -12.04
CA ASP A 35 -13.23 -15.90 -12.61
C ASP A 35 -12.01 -15.80 -11.67
N ASN A 36 -12.19 -16.09 -10.37
CA ASN A 36 -11.17 -15.96 -9.32
C ASN A 36 -10.51 -14.57 -9.28
N LEU A 37 -11.20 -13.54 -9.75
CA LEU A 37 -10.69 -12.18 -9.74
C LEU A 37 -10.96 -11.54 -8.39
N ASP A 38 -9.99 -10.76 -7.91
CA ASP A 38 -10.16 -10.02 -6.69
C ASP A 38 -11.05 -8.79 -6.91
N LYS A 39 -11.72 -8.40 -5.83
CA LYS A 39 -12.46 -7.13 -5.71
C LYS A 39 -11.83 -6.34 -4.57
N ILE A 40 -11.84 -5.02 -4.69
CA ILE A 40 -11.30 -4.14 -3.66
C ILE A 40 -12.43 -3.80 -2.71
N ILE A 41 -12.18 -3.95 -1.42
CA ILE A 41 -13.15 -3.64 -0.37
C ILE A 41 -12.52 -2.57 0.50
N THR A 42 -13.20 -1.44 0.64
CA THR A 42 -12.78 -0.36 1.55
C THR A 42 -13.85 -0.08 2.57
N GLY A 43 -13.44 0.24 3.79
CA GLY A 43 -14.34 0.57 4.88
C GLY A 43 -13.80 1.76 5.64
N SER A 44 -14.55 2.84 5.73
CA SER A 44 -14.10 4.05 6.44
C SER A 44 -14.50 4.06 7.91
N HIS A 45 -13.80 4.90 8.69
CA HIS A 45 -14.20 5.20 10.07
C HIS A 45 -15.53 5.96 10.15
N SER A 46 -15.99 6.55 9.04
CA SER A 46 -17.33 7.12 8.92
C SER A 46 -18.43 6.05 8.77
N GLY A 47 -18.06 4.78 8.61
CA GLY A 47 -18.99 3.66 8.47
C GLY A 47 -19.42 3.36 7.03
N VAL A 48 -18.78 3.97 6.02
CA VAL A 48 -19.09 3.69 4.61
C VAL A 48 -18.30 2.47 4.15
N LEU A 49 -19.01 1.43 3.70
CA LEU A 49 -18.43 0.24 3.08
C LEU A 49 -18.57 0.34 1.56
N ARG A 50 -17.47 0.16 0.84
CA ARG A 50 -17.44 0.16 -0.63
C ARG A 50 -16.79 -1.10 -1.17
N ILE A 51 -17.33 -1.61 -2.28
CA ILE A 51 -16.76 -2.73 -3.03
C ILE A 51 -16.57 -2.29 -4.47
N TYR A 52 -15.33 -2.39 -4.96
CA TYR A 52 -14.95 -2.05 -6.31
C TYR A 52 -14.53 -3.29 -7.10
N LYS A 53 -14.89 -3.30 -8.39
CA LYS A 53 -14.34 -4.18 -9.42
C LYS A 53 -13.72 -3.30 -10.49
N PRO A 54 -12.42 -2.95 -10.36
CA PRO A 54 -11.74 -2.09 -11.34
C PRO A 54 -11.75 -2.72 -12.73
N LEU A 55 -12.27 -1.99 -13.72
CA LEU A 55 -12.27 -2.38 -15.13
C LEU A 55 -11.69 -1.25 -16.01
N PRO A 56 -10.41 -0.90 -15.83
CA PRO A 56 -9.81 0.20 -16.58
C PRO A 56 -9.70 -0.13 -18.07
N ILE A 57 -10.03 0.84 -18.91
CA ILE A 57 -9.87 0.76 -20.37
C ILE A 57 -8.53 1.39 -20.73
N LYS A 58 -7.73 0.65 -21.51
CA LYS A 58 -6.49 1.17 -22.06
C LYS A 58 -6.80 2.17 -23.18
N GLN A 59 -6.30 3.38 -23.04
CA GLN A 59 -6.44 4.47 -23.99
C GLN A 59 -5.37 4.40 -25.09
N GLU A 60 -5.56 5.16 -26.17
CA GLU A 60 -4.64 5.18 -27.33
C GLU A 60 -3.25 5.73 -26.96
N ASP A 61 -3.16 6.57 -25.94
CA ASP A 61 -1.91 7.12 -25.41
C ASP A 61 -1.14 6.13 -24.50
N GLY A 62 -1.69 4.93 -24.28
CA GLY A 62 -1.12 3.90 -23.43
C GLY A 62 -1.44 4.04 -21.94
N THR A 63 -2.19 5.07 -21.54
CA THR A 63 -2.70 5.24 -20.17
C THR A 63 -3.96 4.40 -19.93
N TYR A 64 -4.34 4.25 -18.67
CA TYR A 64 -5.57 3.57 -18.28
C TYR A 64 -6.63 4.58 -17.87
N SER A 65 -7.90 4.29 -18.14
CA SER A 65 -9.02 5.12 -17.68
C SER A 65 -9.07 5.15 -16.16
N SER A 66 -9.41 6.32 -15.60
CA SER A 66 -9.74 6.49 -14.20
C SER A 66 -11.04 5.78 -13.82
N PHE A 67 -11.43 5.91 -12.55
CA PHE A 67 -12.71 5.46 -12.01
C PHE A 67 -13.91 5.72 -12.93
N ARG A 68 -14.75 4.69 -13.08
CA ARG A 68 -16.08 4.75 -13.68
C ARG A 68 -17.14 4.31 -12.67
N PRO A 69 -18.39 4.80 -12.76
CA PRO A 69 -19.48 4.35 -11.89
C PRO A 69 -19.69 2.83 -11.90
N ASP A 70 -19.47 2.17 -13.05
CA ASP A 70 -19.58 0.71 -13.20
C ASP A 70 -18.52 -0.06 -12.39
N ASP A 71 -17.41 0.58 -12.00
CA ASP A 71 -16.38 -0.04 -11.17
C ASP A 71 -16.85 -0.19 -9.71
N LEU A 72 -17.86 0.57 -9.27
CA LEU A 72 -18.41 0.50 -7.92
C LEU A 72 -19.58 -0.49 -7.88
N LEU A 73 -19.36 -1.65 -7.26
CA LEU A 73 -20.37 -2.70 -7.14
C LEU A 73 -21.36 -2.43 -6.01
N LEU A 74 -20.87 -1.87 -4.91
CA LEU A 74 -21.64 -1.61 -3.71
C LEU A 74 -21.07 -0.40 -2.98
N GLU A 75 -21.97 0.46 -2.51
CA GLU A 75 -21.69 1.47 -1.48
C GLU A 75 -22.83 1.46 -0.47
N THR A 76 -22.49 1.32 0.82
CA THR A 76 -23.49 1.30 1.89
C THR A 76 -22.98 1.99 3.15
N GLN A 77 -23.84 2.78 3.77
CA GLN A 77 -23.59 3.40 5.06
C GLN A 77 -24.01 2.45 6.19
N LEU A 78 -23.04 2.02 6.98
CA LEU A 78 -23.27 1.30 8.23
C LEU A 78 -23.47 2.29 9.38
N LYS A 79 -24.04 1.82 10.50
CA LYS A 79 -24.31 2.66 11.66
C LYS A 79 -23.06 3.04 12.46
N ASN A 80 -22.01 2.23 12.35
CA ASN A 80 -20.82 2.32 13.18
C ASN A 80 -19.56 2.42 12.30
N PRO A 81 -18.48 3.01 12.83
CA PRO A 81 -17.15 3.01 12.20
C PRO A 81 -16.66 1.60 11.85
N ILE A 82 -16.02 1.45 10.68
CA ILE A 82 -15.39 0.20 10.26
C ILE A 82 -13.91 0.25 10.66
N ILE A 83 -13.51 -0.57 11.62
CA ILE A 83 -12.12 -0.61 12.13
C ILE A 83 -11.21 -1.59 11.37
N HIS A 84 -11.80 -2.67 10.85
CA HIS A 84 -11.05 -3.74 10.21
C HIS A 84 -11.95 -4.54 9.26
N LEU A 85 -11.43 -4.85 8.09
CA LEU A 85 -12.05 -5.71 7.10
C LEU A 85 -11.27 -7.03 7.02
N GLY A 86 -11.99 -8.14 7.13
CA GLY A 86 -11.44 -9.48 6.94
C GLY A 86 -12.31 -10.26 5.96
N VAL A 87 -11.68 -11.05 5.09
CA VAL A 87 -12.37 -11.93 4.14
C VAL A 87 -11.93 -13.37 4.38
N GLY A 88 -12.88 -14.28 4.45
CA GLY A 88 -12.61 -15.70 4.67
C GLY A 88 -13.90 -16.51 4.82
N VAL A 89 -13.75 -17.81 5.05
CA VAL A 89 -14.88 -18.72 5.30
C VAL A 89 -15.28 -18.62 6.77
N LEU A 90 -16.34 -17.86 7.07
CA LEU A 90 -16.79 -17.55 8.43
C LEU A 90 -18.07 -18.31 8.85
N SER A 91 -18.42 -19.40 8.16
CA SER A 91 -19.69 -20.11 8.35
C SER A 91 -19.78 -20.95 9.63
N SER A 92 -18.68 -21.15 10.36
CA SER A 92 -18.64 -21.90 11.61
C SER A 92 -17.84 -21.16 12.68
N PHE A 93 -18.51 -20.35 13.50
CA PHE A 93 -17.91 -19.75 14.68
C PHE A 93 -17.73 -20.82 15.77
N GLN A 94 -16.53 -21.39 15.91
CA GLN A 94 -16.13 -21.98 17.18
C GLN A 94 -15.79 -20.83 18.13
N SER A 95 -16.35 -20.89 19.34
CA SER A 95 -16.13 -19.90 20.40
C SER A 95 -14.65 -19.56 20.54
N LEU A 96 -14.28 -18.32 20.22
CA LEU A 96 -12.93 -17.81 20.44
C LEU A 96 -12.62 -17.86 21.94
N ALA A 97 -11.49 -18.47 22.31
CA ALA A 97 -11.01 -18.40 23.67
C ALA A 97 -10.45 -17.00 23.93
N SER A 98 -11.08 -16.23 24.82
CA SER A 98 -10.54 -14.95 25.28
C SER A 98 -9.41 -15.21 26.27
N ALA A 99 -8.22 -14.66 26.01
CA ALA A 99 -7.19 -14.54 27.03
C ALA A 99 -7.59 -13.40 27.97
N SER A 100 -8.01 -13.72 29.20
CA SER A 100 -8.22 -12.72 30.26
C SER A 100 -6.92 -12.49 31.01
N ASP A 101 -6.47 -11.24 31.06
CA ASP A 101 -5.41 -10.77 31.96
C ASP A 101 -6.03 -10.43 33.31
N ASP A 102 -6.17 -11.45 34.18
CA ASP A 102 -6.66 -11.26 35.55
C ASP A 102 -5.55 -10.68 36.45
N ASN A 103 -5.25 -9.38 36.25
CA ASN A 103 -4.49 -8.57 37.20
C ASN A 103 -5.37 -7.52 37.92
N THR A 104 -6.70 -7.59 37.75
CA THR A 104 -7.64 -6.79 38.55
C THR A 104 -8.49 -7.71 39.40
N GLU A 105 -8.32 -7.64 40.72
CA GLU A 105 -9.13 -8.32 41.72
C GLU A 105 -10.54 -7.70 41.79
N ASN A 106 -11.32 -7.80 40.71
CA ASN A 106 -12.74 -7.50 40.75
C ASN A 106 -13.52 -8.79 40.43
N GLU A 107 -14.01 -9.40 41.51
CA GLU A 107 -14.92 -10.53 41.48
C GLU A 107 -16.22 -10.18 40.75
N ASN A 108 -16.75 -11.18 40.02
CA ASN A 108 -18.15 -11.34 39.59
C ASN A 108 -18.58 -10.81 38.20
N ILE A 109 -17.86 -11.15 37.12
CA ILE A 109 -18.52 -11.44 35.83
C ILE A 109 -17.93 -12.74 35.24
N GLY A 110 -18.77 -13.77 35.16
CA GLY A 110 -18.39 -15.15 34.91
C GLY A 110 -17.96 -15.47 33.47
N PHE A 111 -16.66 -15.31 33.19
CA PHE A 111 -15.97 -16.09 32.17
C PHE A 111 -14.71 -16.70 32.80
N LYS A 112 -14.81 -17.93 33.32
CA LYS A 112 -13.64 -18.72 33.74
C LYS A 112 -12.94 -19.27 32.49
N GLY A 113 -12.23 -18.41 31.77
CA GLY A 113 -11.34 -18.79 30.68
C GLY A 113 -10.17 -19.61 31.20
N LYS A 114 -9.80 -20.69 30.49
CA LYS A 114 -8.56 -21.43 30.79
C LYS A 114 -7.38 -20.55 30.38
N ARG A 115 -6.47 -20.25 31.31
CA ARG A 115 -5.22 -19.53 31.01
C ARG A 115 -4.45 -20.30 29.93
N VAL A 116 -4.21 -19.64 28.80
CA VAL A 116 -3.43 -20.19 27.69
C VAL A 116 -1.99 -19.74 27.88
N ALA A 117 -1.07 -20.68 28.07
CA ALA A 117 0.36 -20.40 28.05
C ALA A 117 0.85 -20.34 26.59
N PRO A 118 1.72 -19.39 26.23
CA PRO A 118 2.29 -19.34 24.89
C PRO A 118 3.16 -20.58 24.65
N GLU A 119 3.12 -21.12 23.42
CA GLU A 119 4.02 -22.21 23.00
C GLU A 119 5.47 -21.73 22.96
N TRP A 120 5.67 -20.50 22.47
CA TRP A 120 6.96 -19.82 22.46
C TRP A 120 6.74 -18.31 22.57
N THR A 121 7.78 -17.61 23.04
CA THR A 121 7.83 -16.16 23.11
C THR A 121 9.14 -15.69 22.49
N TYR A 122 9.07 -14.64 21.67
CA TYR A 122 10.26 -14.00 21.09
C TYR A 122 10.28 -12.52 21.52
N ILE A 123 11.41 -12.08 22.09
CA ILE A 123 11.56 -10.70 22.54
C ILE A 123 12.06 -9.85 21.36
N LEU A 124 11.24 -8.89 20.96
CA LEU A 124 11.60 -7.91 19.95
C LEU A 124 12.51 -6.82 20.54
N ALA A 125 13.32 -6.20 19.68
CA ALA A 125 14.16 -5.08 20.09
C ALA A 125 13.36 -3.78 20.34
N ASP A 126 12.18 -3.67 19.73
CA ASP A 126 11.29 -2.51 19.79
C ASP A 126 9.83 -2.94 19.52
N SER A 127 8.89 -2.00 19.55
CA SER A 127 7.47 -2.23 19.27
C SER A 127 7.23 -2.77 17.85
N ALA A 128 6.28 -3.70 17.73
CA ALA A 128 5.79 -4.20 16.46
C ALA A 128 4.68 -3.27 15.94
N MET A 129 4.87 -2.73 14.74
CA MET A 129 3.85 -1.94 14.05
C MET A 129 2.82 -2.86 13.38
N ASP A 130 3.29 -3.95 12.78
CA ASP A 130 2.42 -4.86 12.06
C ASP A 130 3.03 -6.27 11.90
N ILE A 131 2.17 -7.29 11.80
CA ILE A 131 2.57 -8.70 11.76
C ILE A 131 1.80 -9.38 10.62
N ILE A 132 2.53 -10.04 9.72
CA ILE A 132 1.97 -10.76 8.59
C ILE A 132 2.46 -12.20 8.60
N MET A 133 1.52 -13.14 8.54
CA MET A 133 1.82 -14.55 8.34
C MET A 133 1.91 -14.84 6.85
N VAL A 134 3.06 -15.29 6.39
CA VAL A 134 3.22 -15.83 5.03
C VAL A 134 3.24 -17.34 5.14
N ASP A 135 2.10 -17.94 4.79
CA ASP A 135 1.94 -19.39 4.85
C ASP A 135 2.72 -20.09 3.73
N ASP A 136 3.25 -21.26 4.05
CA ASP A 136 3.96 -22.12 3.11
C ASP A 136 3.77 -23.58 3.56
N LYS A 137 3.60 -24.49 2.60
CA LYS A 137 3.37 -25.92 2.89
C LYS A 137 4.50 -26.55 3.70
N THR A 138 5.71 -25.97 3.65
CA THR A 138 6.90 -26.52 4.28
C THR A 138 7.50 -25.64 5.37
N SER A 139 7.40 -24.31 5.25
CA SER A 139 8.07 -23.39 6.18
C SER A 139 7.35 -22.05 6.34
N PRO A 140 6.23 -21.98 7.08
CA PRO A 140 5.53 -20.71 7.31
C PRO A 140 6.46 -19.69 7.96
N THR A 141 6.27 -18.42 7.62
CA THR A 141 7.10 -17.32 8.12
C THR A 141 6.23 -16.24 8.74
N VAL A 142 6.52 -15.92 10.00
CA VAL A 142 5.93 -14.77 10.68
C VAL A 142 6.79 -13.55 10.37
N ALA A 143 6.34 -12.68 9.46
CA ALA A 143 7.03 -11.43 9.16
C ALA A 143 6.53 -10.34 10.10
N ILE A 144 7.45 -9.68 10.79
CA ILE A 144 7.17 -8.64 11.78
C ILE A 144 7.85 -7.35 11.32
N LEU A 145 7.06 -6.29 11.19
CA LEU A 145 7.53 -4.93 10.98
C LEU A 145 7.55 -4.21 12.32
N GLY A 146 8.72 -3.71 12.72
CA GLY A 146 8.86 -2.76 13.81
C GLY A 146 9.25 -1.37 13.31
N GLU A 147 9.42 -0.41 14.21
CA GLU A 147 9.74 0.98 13.85
C GLU A 147 11.08 1.14 13.10
N LYS A 148 12.03 0.24 13.37
CA LYS A 148 13.41 0.31 12.83
C LYS A 148 13.94 -1.03 12.34
N PHE A 149 13.08 -2.05 12.21
CA PHE A 149 13.50 -3.37 11.78
C PHE A 149 12.38 -4.12 11.05
N VAL A 150 12.77 -5.07 10.22
CA VAL A 150 11.91 -6.15 9.72
C VAL A 150 12.56 -7.46 10.11
N THR A 151 11.80 -8.34 10.74
CA THR A 151 12.28 -9.65 11.19
C THR A 151 11.31 -10.74 10.74
N GLY A 152 11.83 -11.84 10.21
CA GLY A 152 11.06 -13.04 9.91
C GLY A 152 11.34 -14.13 10.93
N LEU A 153 10.30 -14.70 11.53
CA LEU A 153 10.39 -15.85 12.45
C LEU A 153 9.85 -17.13 11.80
N ASN A 154 10.38 -18.27 12.24
CA ASN A 154 9.86 -19.61 11.96
C ASN A 154 8.60 -19.90 12.78
N SER A 155 7.93 -21.01 12.47
CA SER A 155 6.84 -21.59 13.27
C SER A 155 7.19 -21.82 14.75
N HIS A 156 8.46 -22.10 15.05
CA HIS A 156 8.96 -22.36 16.41
C HIS A 156 9.51 -21.11 17.12
N GLY A 157 9.33 -19.91 16.56
CA GLY A 157 9.79 -18.66 17.18
C GLY A 157 11.28 -18.35 17.01
N SER A 158 12.03 -19.15 16.25
CA SER A 158 13.42 -18.84 15.91
C SER A 158 13.52 -17.89 14.72
N ILE A 159 14.56 -17.05 14.70
CA ILE A 159 14.75 -16.04 13.67
C ILE A 159 15.22 -16.67 12.34
N LYS A 160 14.51 -16.40 11.24
CA LYS A 160 14.95 -16.73 9.86
C LYS A 160 15.89 -15.66 9.33
N PHE A 161 15.48 -14.40 9.45
CA PHE A 161 16.25 -13.25 9.03
C PHE A 161 15.87 -12.03 9.85
N SER A 162 16.77 -11.06 9.92
CA SER A 162 16.49 -9.75 10.48
C SER A 162 17.22 -8.68 9.71
N LYS A 163 16.52 -7.57 9.47
CA LYS A 163 17.04 -6.41 8.76
C LYS A 163 16.75 -5.16 9.57
N LYS A 164 17.81 -4.47 9.98
CA LYS A 164 17.69 -3.10 10.50
C LYS A 164 17.38 -2.14 9.35
N LEU A 165 16.36 -1.32 9.54
CA LEU A 165 15.97 -0.24 8.62
C LEU A 165 16.65 1.06 9.04
N SER A 166 17.13 1.83 8.07
CA SER A 166 17.71 3.17 8.28
C SER A 166 16.68 4.29 8.10
N PHE A 167 15.41 3.94 7.93
CA PHE A 167 14.29 4.83 7.67
C PHE A 167 13.08 4.36 8.47
N MET A 168 12.08 5.23 8.61
CA MET A 168 10.82 4.92 9.26
C MET A 168 9.85 4.28 8.25
N PRO A 169 9.43 3.02 8.47
CA PRO A 169 8.41 2.39 7.64
C PRO A 169 7.01 2.93 8.00
N ARG A 170 6.12 2.99 7.01
CA ARG A 170 4.70 3.36 7.21
C ARG A 170 3.81 2.12 7.22
N CYS A 171 3.97 1.26 6.20
CA CYS A 171 3.26 0.00 6.09
C CYS A 171 4.11 -1.02 5.33
N PHE A 172 3.77 -2.29 5.43
CA PHE A 172 4.42 -3.35 4.68
C PHE A 172 3.45 -4.44 4.25
N THR A 173 3.82 -5.19 3.23
CA THR A 173 3.16 -6.45 2.88
C THR A 173 4.20 -7.48 2.45
N CYS A 174 3.87 -8.75 2.62
CA CYS A 174 4.76 -9.85 2.29
C CYS A 174 4.02 -10.87 1.44
N TYR A 175 4.69 -11.39 0.42
CA TYR A 175 4.18 -12.51 -0.35
C TYR A 175 5.31 -13.42 -0.79
N ARG A 176 4.96 -14.64 -1.17
CA ARG A 176 5.91 -15.61 -1.70
C ARG A 176 5.81 -15.63 -3.22
N GLU A 177 6.94 -15.54 -3.89
CA GLU A 177 7.00 -15.60 -5.35
C GLU A 177 6.58 -16.98 -5.86
N GLU A 178 5.81 -17.01 -6.95
CA GLU A 178 5.24 -18.24 -7.51
C GLU A 178 6.28 -19.21 -8.09
N HIS A 179 7.38 -18.71 -8.64
CA HIS A 179 8.36 -19.52 -9.38
C HIS A 179 9.42 -20.17 -8.48
N HIS A 180 10.09 -19.36 -7.65
CA HIS A 180 11.19 -19.83 -6.81
C HIS A 180 10.80 -19.99 -5.34
N GLY A 181 9.60 -19.53 -4.96
CA GLY A 181 9.17 -19.55 -3.57
C GLY A 181 9.92 -18.56 -2.70
N PHE A 182 10.53 -17.52 -3.25
CA PHE A 182 11.24 -16.54 -2.43
C PHE A 182 10.28 -15.65 -1.65
N LEU A 183 10.66 -15.29 -0.42
CA LEU A 183 9.91 -14.31 0.37
C LEU A 183 10.24 -12.89 -0.12
N ILE A 184 9.24 -12.23 -0.68
CA ILE A 184 9.31 -10.84 -1.10
C ILE A 184 8.61 -9.98 -0.05
N ILE A 185 9.30 -8.93 0.39
CA ILE A 185 8.83 -8.00 1.42
C ILE A 185 8.77 -6.61 0.80
N LEU A 186 7.58 -6.02 0.81
CA LEU A 186 7.31 -4.68 0.31
C LEU A 186 7.19 -3.76 1.50
N VAL A 187 8.09 -2.79 1.64
CA VAL A 187 8.08 -1.80 2.73
C VAL A 187 7.88 -0.42 2.13
N VAL A 188 6.87 0.29 2.59
CA VAL A 188 6.64 1.68 2.24
C VAL A 188 7.28 2.57 3.29
N THR A 189 8.00 3.59 2.84
CA THR A 189 8.65 4.59 3.69
C THR A 189 7.76 5.82 3.87
N ALA A 190 8.01 6.60 4.93
CA ALA A 190 7.32 7.89 5.13
C ALA A 190 7.48 8.87 3.95
N ASN A 191 8.55 8.73 3.15
CA ASN A 191 8.83 9.58 1.99
C ASN A 191 8.16 9.08 0.68
N GLN A 192 7.09 8.29 0.79
CA GLN A 192 6.31 7.78 -0.35
C GLN A 192 7.14 6.92 -1.32
N THR A 193 8.21 6.29 -0.83
CA THR A 193 9.00 5.32 -1.61
C THR A 193 8.65 3.91 -1.15
N LEU A 194 8.30 3.05 -2.10
CA LEU A 194 8.16 1.61 -1.90
C LEU A 194 9.48 0.90 -2.18
N LEU A 195 9.91 0.08 -1.23
CA LEU A 195 11.13 -0.70 -1.27
C LEU A 195 10.77 -2.19 -1.30
N ILE A 196 11.30 -2.91 -2.28
CA ILE A 196 11.05 -4.34 -2.47
C ILE A 196 12.31 -5.08 -2.08
N TYR A 197 12.21 -5.87 -1.03
CA TYR A 197 13.27 -6.71 -0.52
C TYR A 197 13.01 -8.16 -0.90
N HIS A 198 14.07 -8.83 -1.32
CA HIS A 198 14.16 -10.27 -1.31
C HIS A 198 14.92 -10.66 -0.03
N GLU A 199 14.18 -11.12 0.98
CA GLU A 199 14.66 -11.30 2.34
C GLU A 199 15.31 -10.02 2.91
N THR A 200 16.64 -9.94 2.95
CA THR A 200 17.40 -8.78 3.46
C THR A 200 18.00 -7.89 2.36
N GLN A 201 17.93 -8.33 1.10
CA GLN A 201 18.51 -7.64 -0.05
C GLN A 201 17.48 -6.74 -0.73
N LEU A 202 17.78 -5.46 -0.88
CA LEU A 202 16.95 -4.55 -1.67
C LEU A 202 17.07 -4.89 -3.15
N LYS A 203 15.95 -5.21 -3.80
CA LYS A 203 15.88 -5.54 -5.23
C LYS A 203 15.30 -4.40 -6.05
N TRP A 204 14.32 -3.68 -5.51
CA TRP A 204 13.66 -2.59 -6.22
C TRP A 204 13.33 -1.44 -5.29
N ALA A 205 13.32 -0.23 -5.82
CA ALA A 205 12.84 0.96 -5.15
C ALA A 205 12.01 1.76 -6.15
N VAL A 206 10.84 2.23 -5.75
CA VAL A 206 9.91 2.92 -6.64
C VAL A 206 9.23 4.07 -5.89
N GLN A 207 9.10 5.21 -6.55
CA GLN A 207 8.32 6.33 -6.00
C GLN A 207 6.83 6.06 -6.22
N LEU A 208 6.03 6.17 -5.16
CA LEU A 208 4.57 6.06 -5.18
C LEU A 208 3.91 7.41 -5.49
N MET A 209 2.64 7.36 -5.86
CA MET A 209 1.82 8.54 -6.20
C MET A 209 1.40 9.33 -4.95
N PHE A 210 1.26 8.66 -3.81
CA PHE A 210 0.88 9.22 -2.50
C PHE A 210 1.44 8.32 -1.37
N PRO A 211 1.36 8.72 -0.07
CA PRO A 211 1.79 7.89 1.07
C PRO A 211 0.69 6.91 1.51
N PRO A 212 0.71 5.62 1.13
CA PRO A 212 -0.32 4.69 1.56
C PRO A 212 -0.19 4.32 3.05
N ILE A 213 -1.33 4.15 3.71
CA ILE A 213 -1.42 3.56 5.06
C ILE A 213 -1.45 2.03 5.00
N CYS A 214 -1.93 1.45 3.89
CA CYS A 214 -1.86 0.02 3.64
C CYS A 214 -1.59 -0.29 2.16
N ILE A 215 -0.92 -1.41 1.95
CA ILE A 215 -0.55 -1.95 0.65
C ILE A 215 -0.91 -3.43 0.61
N THR A 216 -1.53 -3.86 -0.47
CA THR A 216 -1.84 -5.28 -0.69
C THR A 216 -1.64 -5.65 -2.15
N ARG A 217 -1.39 -6.94 -2.40
CA ARG A 217 -1.24 -7.49 -3.75
C ARG A 217 -2.58 -8.07 -4.18
N ALA A 218 -3.01 -7.73 -5.39
CA ALA A 218 -4.28 -8.13 -5.96
C ALA A 218 -4.08 -8.79 -7.33
N SER A 219 -5.04 -9.61 -7.73
CA SER A 219 -5.17 -10.12 -9.09
C SER A 219 -6.48 -9.62 -9.69
N PHE A 220 -6.37 -8.78 -10.72
CA PHE A 220 -7.53 -8.24 -11.44
C PHE A 220 -7.47 -8.67 -12.90
N THR A 221 -8.64 -8.94 -13.48
CA THR A 221 -8.82 -9.31 -14.90
C THR A 221 -7.75 -10.29 -15.39
N ASP A 222 -6.77 -9.85 -16.18
CA ASP A 222 -5.67 -10.66 -16.73
C ASP A 222 -4.31 -10.37 -16.10
N ILE A 223 -4.24 -9.46 -15.12
CA ILE A 223 -2.99 -8.99 -14.54
C ILE A 223 -2.91 -9.43 -13.08
N ARG A 224 -1.96 -10.32 -12.81
CA ARG A 224 -1.63 -10.78 -11.46
C ARG A 224 -0.57 -9.89 -10.85
N GLY A 225 -0.71 -9.62 -9.56
CA GLY A 225 0.31 -8.91 -8.79
C GLY A 225 0.27 -7.40 -8.90
N ILE A 226 -0.91 -6.83 -9.17
CA ILE A 226 -1.15 -5.40 -9.05
C ILE A 226 -1.08 -5.02 -7.58
N LEU A 227 -0.43 -3.89 -7.29
CA LEU A 227 -0.35 -3.33 -5.94
C LEU A 227 -1.54 -2.40 -5.73
N THR A 228 -2.38 -2.71 -4.76
CA THR A 228 -3.49 -1.87 -4.31
C THR A 228 -3.05 -1.09 -3.08
N LEU A 229 -3.23 0.23 -3.14
CA LEU A 229 -2.75 1.22 -2.19
C LEU A 229 -3.93 2.05 -1.70
N LEU A 230 -4.04 2.27 -0.39
CA LEU A 230 -5.03 3.17 0.21
C LEU A 230 -4.31 4.17 1.11
N SER A 231 -4.67 5.45 1.00
CA SER A 231 -4.20 6.53 1.88
C SER A 231 -5.14 6.75 3.05
N GLU A 232 -4.68 7.51 4.05
CA GLU A 232 -5.46 7.88 5.24
C GLU A 232 -6.65 8.80 4.89
N GLU A 233 -6.49 9.59 3.83
CA GLU A 233 -7.48 10.54 3.28
C GLU A 233 -8.39 9.91 2.20
N GLY A 234 -8.30 8.60 1.99
CA GLY A 234 -9.16 7.88 1.05
C GLY A 234 -8.69 7.82 -0.40
N SER A 235 -7.46 8.25 -0.72
CA SER A 235 -6.90 8.03 -2.06
C SER A 235 -6.66 6.52 -2.27
N LEU A 236 -7.33 5.93 -3.25
CA LEU A 236 -7.25 4.51 -3.58
C LEU A 236 -6.67 4.36 -4.97
N ALA A 237 -5.58 3.60 -5.10
CA ALA A 237 -4.97 3.35 -6.40
C ALA A 237 -4.46 1.92 -6.54
N CYS A 238 -4.46 1.44 -7.77
CA CYS A 238 -3.90 0.18 -8.21
C CYS A 238 -2.77 0.49 -9.17
N CYS A 239 -1.58 -0.02 -8.91
CA CYS A 239 -0.41 0.25 -9.73
C CYS A 239 0.43 -1.01 -9.98
N TYR A 240 1.25 -0.95 -11.02
CA TYR A 240 2.28 -1.95 -11.31
C TYR A 240 3.66 -1.30 -11.33
N LEU A 241 4.70 -2.13 -11.22
CA LEU A 241 6.09 -1.68 -11.22
C LEU A 241 6.54 -1.38 -12.64
N GLY A 242 6.87 -0.11 -12.92
CA GLY A 242 7.41 0.29 -14.22
C GLY A 242 8.81 -0.28 -14.42
N THR A 243 9.04 -0.96 -15.55
CA THR A 243 10.34 -1.55 -15.92
C THR A 243 11.26 -0.59 -16.68
N GLN A 244 10.72 0.52 -17.18
CA GLN A 244 11.51 1.52 -17.88
C GLN A 244 12.13 2.50 -16.86
N PRO A 245 13.45 2.72 -16.91
CA PRO A 245 14.06 3.75 -16.12
C PRO A 245 13.52 5.10 -16.59
N SER A 246 13.04 5.94 -15.66
CA SER A 246 12.71 7.33 -15.94
C SER A 246 14.01 8.10 -16.13
N LEU A 247 14.65 7.90 -17.29
CA LEU A 247 15.71 8.76 -17.77
C LEU A 247 15.07 10.11 -18.05
N PHE A 248 15.52 11.15 -17.34
CA PHE A 248 15.20 12.51 -17.73
C PHE A 248 15.83 12.74 -19.10
N VAL A 249 15.02 12.64 -20.14
CA VAL A 249 15.35 13.17 -21.46
C VAL A 249 14.77 14.56 -21.44
N SER A 250 15.64 15.59 -21.47
CA SER A 250 15.17 16.95 -21.72
C SER A 250 14.27 16.85 -22.95
N PRO A 251 12.99 17.26 -22.89
CA PRO A 251 12.18 17.30 -24.09
C PRO A 251 13.01 18.03 -25.13
N LEU A 252 13.14 17.42 -26.31
CA LEU A 252 13.68 18.13 -27.46
C LEU A 252 12.71 19.28 -27.67
N SER A 253 13.03 20.44 -27.08
CA SER A 253 12.33 21.66 -27.41
C SER A 253 12.45 21.75 -28.91
N GLU A 254 11.33 21.74 -29.64
CA GLU A 254 11.36 22.37 -30.95
C GLU A 254 12.03 23.73 -30.70
N PRO A 255 13.08 24.09 -31.48
CA PRO A 255 13.74 25.36 -31.28
C PRO A 255 12.64 26.40 -31.36
N GLN A 256 12.26 26.95 -30.21
CA GLN A 256 11.26 27.99 -30.15
C GLN A 256 11.88 29.10 -30.99
N GLU A 257 11.31 29.39 -32.16
CA GLU A 257 11.86 30.41 -33.04
C GLU A 257 11.83 31.71 -32.27
N ILE A 258 12.99 32.10 -31.75
CA ILE A 258 13.13 33.37 -31.04
C ILE A 258 12.91 34.44 -32.10
N ASP A 259 11.83 35.19 -31.97
CA ASP A 259 11.62 36.35 -32.83
C ASP A 259 12.67 37.42 -32.49
N PHE A 260 13.77 37.39 -33.24
CA PHE A 260 14.94 38.25 -33.04
C PHE A 260 14.55 39.73 -33.05
N LYS A 261 13.48 40.12 -33.75
CA LYS A 261 13.02 41.53 -33.78
C LYS A 261 12.42 41.96 -32.44
N VAL A 262 11.61 41.10 -31.82
CA VAL A 262 11.01 41.39 -30.51
C VAL A 262 12.09 41.39 -29.42
N ALA A 263 13.04 40.46 -29.49
CA ALA A 263 14.17 40.39 -28.56
C ALA A 263 15.09 41.63 -28.67
N GLU A 264 15.35 42.13 -29.88
CA GLU A 264 16.17 43.32 -30.09
C GLU A 264 15.49 44.60 -29.60
N GLN A 265 14.18 44.75 -29.83
CA GLN A 265 13.39 45.87 -29.32
C GLN A 265 13.37 45.93 -27.79
N GLU A 266 13.16 44.78 -27.13
CA GLU A 266 13.17 44.74 -25.67
C GLU A 266 14.58 44.98 -25.11
N MET A 267 15.63 44.52 -25.80
CA MET A 267 17.01 44.81 -25.42
C MET A 267 17.35 46.30 -25.54
N GLU A 268 16.88 46.99 -26.58
CA GLU A 268 17.06 48.45 -26.69
C GLU A 268 16.28 49.20 -25.60
N ARG A 269 15.05 48.77 -25.30
CA ARG A 269 14.23 49.35 -24.23
C ARG A 269 14.93 49.22 -22.89
N LEU A 270 15.41 48.02 -22.56
CA LEU A 270 16.13 47.74 -21.31
C LEU A 270 17.45 48.49 -21.24
N LYS A 271 18.20 48.60 -22.35
CA LYS A 271 19.44 49.42 -22.41
C LYS A 271 19.17 50.91 -22.13
N LYS A 272 18.04 51.45 -22.62
CA LYS A 272 17.64 52.84 -22.32
C LYS A 272 17.33 53.02 -20.84
N VAL A 273 16.60 52.08 -20.24
CA VAL A 273 16.28 52.09 -18.79
C VAL A 273 17.55 52.01 -17.94
N ILE A 274 18.48 51.12 -18.29
CA ILE A 274 19.76 50.98 -17.59
C ILE A 274 20.59 52.27 -17.69
N LYS A 275 20.62 52.91 -18.87
CA LYS A 275 21.34 54.19 -19.05
C LYS A 275 20.71 55.33 -18.27
N SER A 276 19.38 55.41 -18.18
CA SER A 276 18.69 56.42 -17.37
C SER A 276 18.80 56.18 -15.87
N SER A 277 19.03 54.94 -15.43
CA SER A 277 19.22 54.61 -14.01
C SER A 277 20.66 54.80 -13.52
N ASN A 278 21.62 54.98 -14.43
CA ASN A 278 23.05 55.20 -14.13
C ASN A 278 23.50 56.67 -14.32
N GLN A 279 22.54 57.60 -14.47
CA GLN A 279 22.74 59.06 -14.34
C GLN A 279 22.11 59.54 -13.04
#